data_AF-A0A832ES71-F1
#
_entry.id   AF-A0A832ES71-F1
#
_cell.length_a   1.000
_cell.length_b   1.000
_cell.length_c   1.000
_cell.angle_alpha   90.00
_cell.angle_beta   90.00
_cell.angle_gamma   90.00
#
_symmetry.space_group_name_H-M   'P 1'
#
loop_
_entity.id
_entity.type
_entity.pdbx_description
1 polymer ?
#
loop_
_entity_poly.entity_id
_entity_poly.type
_entity_poly.pdbx_seq_one_letter_code
_entity_poly.pdbx_strand_id
1 'polypeptide(L)'
;MTISLLAMLLAVSPADHRFLEEVQRRSFRFFWEQANPATGLIADRVKADGSEPGRVCSVASIGFGLTGICIADERGWISRREAYRRVLTTLRYLHDKLPHVRGFYYHFLDMQTGQRVWNCEVSSIDTALLLAGVLTARQYYRGSEVERLATRLYERVDWDWMRNGGQTLTMGWRPEGGFLPARWDGYSEHMLLYLLALGSPTHPIPPATWQHWKREPVITYAGKTYLQCPPLFTHQYSHAWVDFRHQRDAFADYWQNSVLATLAHRQFCCDIGYRTNLWGITASDSPTGYVAWGGPPKTPNVDGTVVPCAARLCRPRWVFWAVRPKRRSRWANRTR
;
A
#
# COMPACT_ATOMS: atom_id res chain seq x y z
N MET A 1 -40.95 -5.13 18.31
CA MET A 1 -40.86 -4.60 16.93
C MET A 1 -39.85 -3.46 16.92
N THR A 2 -38.58 -3.72 16.56
CA THR A 2 -37.55 -2.72 16.14
C THR A 2 -36.12 -3.31 16.06
N ILE A 3 -35.98 -4.64 15.91
CA ILE A 3 -34.75 -5.24 15.37
C ILE A 3 -34.97 -5.40 13.86
N SER A 4 -35.09 -4.31 13.10
CA SER A 4 -35.13 -4.39 11.62
C SER A 4 -34.88 -3.09 10.85
N LEU A 5 -34.60 -1.96 11.50
CA LEU A 5 -34.37 -0.68 10.79
C LEU A 5 -32.90 -0.25 10.73
N LEU A 6 -32.01 -0.76 11.58
CA LEU A 6 -30.58 -0.42 11.52
C LEU A 6 -29.79 -1.25 10.49
N ALA A 7 -30.26 -2.46 10.15
CA ALA A 7 -29.68 -3.28 9.07
C ALA A 7 -29.98 -2.71 7.67
N MET A 8 -30.88 -1.72 7.58
CA MET A 8 -31.37 -1.10 6.36
C MET A 8 -30.57 0.15 5.94
N LEU A 9 -29.59 0.59 6.73
CA LEU A 9 -28.65 1.63 6.33
C LEU A 9 -27.56 1.05 5.42
N LEU A 10 -27.95 0.95 4.14
CA LEU A 10 -27.14 0.77 2.93
C LEU A 10 -26.53 -0.63 2.74
N ALA A 11 -27.40 -1.61 2.47
CA ALA A 11 -27.00 -2.71 1.60
C ALA A 11 -26.43 -2.12 0.30
N VAL A 12 -25.27 -2.61 -0.12
CA VAL A 12 -24.67 -2.19 -1.38
C VAL A 12 -25.63 -2.56 -2.51
N SER A 13 -26.15 -1.56 -3.23
CA SER A 13 -27.11 -1.84 -4.31
C SER A 13 -26.42 -2.55 -5.48
N PRO A 14 -27.17 -3.22 -6.37
CA PRO A 14 -26.60 -3.73 -7.62
C PRO A 14 -25.94 -2.63 -8.48
N ALA A 15 -26.45 -1.40 -8.41
CA ALA A 15 -25.84 -0.25 -9.07
C ALA A 15 -24.49 0.12 -8.45
N ASP A 16 -24.39 0.14 -7.12
CA ASP A 16 -23.12 0.37 -6.41
C ASP A 16 -22.09 -0.72 -6.74
N HIS A 17 -22.51 -1.99 -6.83
CA HIS A 17 -21.63 -3.08 -7.25
C HIS A 17 -21.09 -2.87 -8.66
N ARG A 18 -21.95 -2.53 -9.64
CA ARG A 18 -21.51 -2.25 -11.01
C ARG A 18 -20.56 -1.06 -11.08
N PHE A 19 -20.90 0.02 -10.37
CA PHE A 19 -20.04 1.19 -10.27
C PHE A 19 -18.67 0.81 -9.72
N LEU A 20 -18.61 0.05 -8.61
CA LEU A 20 -17.33 -0.28 -8.00
C LEU A 20 -16.51 -1.30 -8.79
N GLU A 21 -17.17 -2.21 -9.49
CA GLU A 21 -16.52 -3.09 -10.46
C GLU A 21 -15.86 -2.26 -11.57
N GLU A 22 -16.59 -1.29 -12.14
CA GLU A 22 -16.06 -0.41 -13.17
C GLU A 22 -14.88 0.42 -12.67
N VAL A 23 -15.03 1.06 -11.52
CA VAL A 23 -13.97 1.91 -10.97
C VAL A 23 -12.75 1.05 -10.59
N GLN A 24 -12.92 -0.18 -10.10
CA GLN A 24 -11.80 -1.08 -9.82
C GLN A 24 -11.10 -1.52 -11.11
N ARG A 25 -11.86 -1.93 -12.13
CA ARG A 25 -11.31 -2.35 -13.42
C ARG A 25 -10.58 -1.21 -14.13
N ARG A 26 -11.13 0.01 -14.11
CA ARG A 26 -10.48 1.21 -14.68
C ARG A 26 -9.23 1.60 -13.88
N SER A 27 -9.24 1.50 -12.56
CA SER A 27 -8.03 1.74 -11.75
C SER A 27 -6.94 0.69 -12.02
N PHE A 28 -7.33 -0.57 -12.23
CA PHE A 28 -6.38 -1.63 -12.61
C PHE A 28 -5.67 -1.35 -13.94
N ARG A 29 -6.35 -0.71 -14.91
CA ARG A 29 -5.74 -0.39 -16.22
C ARG A 29 -4.46 0.41 -16.11
N PHE A 30 -4.34 1.30 -15.11
CA PHE A 30 -3.08 2.01 -14.85
C PHE A 30 -1.91 1.02 -14.71
N PHE A 31 -2.02 0.03 -13.82
CA PHE A 31 -0.96 -0.96 -13.59
C PHE A 31 -0.73 -1.90 -14.78
N TRP A 32 -1.73 -2.06 -15.64
CA TRP A 32 -1.63 -2.94 -16.80
C TRP A 32 -1.02 -2.26 -18.02
N GLU A 33 -1.52 -1.08 -18.34
CA GLU A 33 -1.22 -0.29 -19.55
C GLU A 33 0.02 0.59 -19.36
N GLN A 34 0.25 1.12 -18.15
CA GLN A 34 1.37 2.03 -17.84
C GLN A 34 2.61 1.29 -17.31
N ALA A 35 2.71 0.00 -17.64
CA ALA A 35 3.84 -0.84 -17.29
C ALA A 35 4.70 -1.12 -18.52
N ASN A 36 6.02 -1.06 -18.38
CA ASN A 36 6.92 -1.54 -19.43
C ASN A 36 6.74 -3.06 -19.60
N PRO A 37 6.33 -3.56 -20.78
CA PRO A 37 6.04 -4.98 -20.96
C PRO A 37 7.28 -5.88 -20.89
N ALA A 38 8.48 -5.34 -21.14
CA ALA A 38 9.73 -6.09 -21.11
C ALA A 38 10.27 -6.30 -19.69
N THR A 39 10.07 -5.32 -18.80
CA THR A 39 10.62 -5.33 -17.43
C THR A 39 9.56 -5.51 -16.36
N GLY A 40 8.32 -5.15 -16.65
CA GLY A 40 7.22 -5.11 -15.70
C GLY A 40 7.31 -3.96 -14.69
N LEU A 41 8.23 -3.00 -14.88
CA LEU A 41 8.29 -1.75 -14.12
C LEU A 41 7.06 -0.88 -14.47
N ILE A 42 6.49 -0.20 -13.48
CA ILE A 42 5.23 0.54 -13.61
C ILE A 42 5.46 2.02 -13.34
N ALA A 43 4.97 2.88 -14.23
CA ALA A 43 5.09 4.33 -14.10
C ALA A 43 4.72 4.81 -12.68
N ASP A 44 5.43 5.82 -12.21
CA ASP A 44 5.11 6.47 -10.93
C ASP A 44 3.79 7.23 -11.03
N ARG A 45 3.62 7.96 -12.13
CA ARG A 45 2.46 8.78 -12.42
C ARG A 45 2.27 8.95 -13.92
N VAL A 46 1.04 9.25 -14.30
CA VAL A 46 0.67 9.62 -15.67
C VAL A 46 -0.25 10.82 -15.66
N LYS A 47 -0.16 11.65 -16.71
CA LYS A 47 -1.12 12.73 -16.90
C LYS A 47 -2.43 12.15 -17.43
N ALA A 48 -3.54 12.77 -17.04
CA ALA A 48 -4.87 12.38 -17.51
C ALA A 48 -5.20 12.93 -18.91
N ASP A 49 -4.27 13.63 -19.55
CA ASP A 49 -4.41 14.25 -20.89
C ASP A 49 -4.15 13.27 -22.04
N GLY A 50 -3.83 12.00 -21.75
CA GLY A 50 -3.54 10.98 -22.74
C GLY A 50 -2.11 11.04 -23.29
N SER A 51 -1.25 11.91 -22.74
CA SER A 51 0.18 11.89 -23.05
C SER A 51 0.84 10.59 -22.56
N GLU A 52 1.85 10.13 -23.29
CA GLU A 52 2.65 8.98 -22.89
C GLU A 52 3.23 9.18 -21.47
N PRO A 53 3.31 8.12 -20.66
CA PRO A 53 3.93 8.19 -19.34
C PRO A 53 5.37 8.72 -19.48
N GLY A 54 5.79 9.51 -18.49
CA GLY A 54 7.21 9.81 -18.33
C GLY A 54 8.02 8.52 -18.14
N ARG A 55 9.35 8.64 -18.23
CA ARG A 55 10.24 7.48 -18.07
C ARG A 55 10.42 7.03 -16.61
N VAL A 56 9.81 7.70 -15.64
CA VAL A 56 10.03 7.40 -14.22
C VAL A 56 9.00 6.40 -13.71
N CYS A 57 9.49 5.34 -13.08
CA CYS A 57 8.72 4.36 -12.34
C CYS A 57 9.06 4.40 -10.85
N SER A 58 8.17 3.89 -10.01
CA SER A 58 8.41 3.72 -8.57
C SER A 58 8.18 2.28 -8.14
N VAL A 59 9.00 1.78 -7.21
CA VAL A 59 8.90 0.38 -6.77
C VAL A 59 7.64 0.10 -5.95
N ALA A 60 7.10 1.12 -5.26
CA ALA A 60 5.78 1.03 -4.63
C ALA A 60 4.66 0.80 -5.67
N SER A 61 4.68 1.52 -6.80
CA SER A 61 3.72 1.33 -7.90
C SER A 61 3.74 -0.11 -8.42
N ILE A 62 4.93 -0.72 -8.52
CA ILE A 62 5.09 -2.14 -8.88
C ILE A 62 4.44 -3.06 -7.84
N GLY A 63 4.62 -2.81 -6.54
CA GLY A 63 3.99 -3.60 -5.46
C GLY A 63 2.46 -3.58 -5.51
N PHE A 64 1.86 -2.40 -5.63
CA PHE A 64 0.43 -2.26 -5.85
C PHE A 64 -0.02 -2.93 -7.15
N GLY A 65 0.76 -2.80 -8.23
CA GLY A 65 0.45 -3.40 -9.52
C GLY A 65 0.48 -4.93 -9.52
N LEU A 66 1.45 -5.56 -8.86
CA LEU A 66 1.50 -7.02 -8.68
C LEU A 66 0.25 -7.54 -7.96
N THR A 67 -0.21 -6.81 -6.94
CA THR A 67 -1.47 -7.10 -6.24
C THR A 67 -2.67 -6.92 -7.17
N GLY A 68 -2.71 -5.81 -7.92
CA GLY A 68 -3.74 -5.51 -8.90
C GLY A 68 -3.87 -6.57 -10.00
N ILE A 69 -2.75 -7.10 -10.49
CA ILE A 69 -2.73 -8.19 -11.48
C ILE A 69 -3.32 -9.48 -10.90
N CYS A 70 -3.02 -9.82 -9.64
CA CYS A 70 -3.62 -10.98 -9.00
C CYS A 70 -5.15 -10.82 -8.83
N ILE A 71 -5.61 -9.62 -8.49
CA ILE A 71 -7.05 -9.30 -8.40
C ILE A 71 -7.71 -9.40 -9.78
N ALA A 72 -7.08 -8.84 -10.82
CA ALA A 72 -7.60 -8.85 -12.18
C ALA A 72 -7.74 -10.26 -12.76
N ASP A 73 -6.80 -11.14 -12.42
CA ASP A 73 -6.87 -12.56 -12.78
C ASP A 73 -7.99 -13.30 -12.02
N GLU A 74 -8.09 -13.14 -10.70
CA GLU A 74 -9.19 -13.76 -9.91
C GLU A 74 -10.57 -13.30 -10.39
N ARG A 75 -10.66 -12.06 -10.91
CA ARG A 75 -11.88 -11.48 -11.48
C ARG A 75 -12.08 -11.72 -12.97
N GLY A 76 -11.13 -12.36 -13.66
CA GLY A 76 -11.22 -12.63 -15.09
C GLY A 76 -11.22 -11.38 -15.98
N TRP A 77 -10.64 -10.27 -15.54
CA TRP A 77 -10.47 -9.07 -16.37
C TRP A 77 -9.41 -9.23 -17.46
N ILE A 78 -8.46 -10.13 -17.22
CA ILE A 78 -7.37 -10.55 -18.10
C ILE A 78 -7.24 -12.08 -18.03
N SER A 79 -6.56 -12.71 -18.98
CA SER A 79 -6.37 -14.16 -18.91
C SER A 79 -5.31 -14.54 -17.85
N ARG A 80 -5.52 -15.68 -17.18
CA ARG A 80 -4.54 -16.28 -16.24
C ARG A 80 -3.15 -16.41 -16.83
N ARG A 81 -3.07 -16.74 -18.13
CA ARG A 81 -1.79 -16.88 -18.86
C ARG A 81 -1.06 -15.55 -18.97
N GLU A 82 -1.76 -14.48 -19.33
CA GLU A 82 -1.18 -13.14 -19.44
C GLU A 82 -0.81 -12.58 -18.08
N ALA A 83 -1.68 -12.74 -17.08
CA ALA A 83 -1.43 -12.34 -15.70
C ALA A 83 -0.16 -13.02 -15.14
N TYR A 84 -0.07 -14.34 -15.25
CA TYR A 84 1.09 -15.11 -14.81
C TYR A 84 2.36 -14.68 -15.54
N ARG A 85 2.30 -14.50 -16.86
CA ARG A 85 3.46 -14.06 -17.65
C ARG A 85 3.94 -12.68 -17.21
N ARG A 86 3.02 -11.72 -17.01
CA ARG A 86 3.39 -10.36 -16.55
C ARG A 86 4.07 -10.42 -15.19
N VAL A 87 3.47 -11.11 -14.22
CA VAL A 87 4.04 -11.26 -12.86
C VAL A 87 5.41 -11.92 -12.92
N LEU A 88 5.55 -13.01 -13.68
CA LEU A 88 6.82 -13.71 -13.81
C LEU A 88 7.91 -12.84 -14.45
N THR A 89 7.60 -12.10 -15.51
CA THR A 89 8.51 -11.14 -16.13
C THR A 89 8.98 -10.09 -15.12
N THR A 90 8.04 -9.49 -14.38
CA THR A 90 8.38 -8.50 -13.34
C THR A 90 9.31 -9.10 -12.29
N LEU A 91 8.97 -10.27 -11.72
CA LEU A 91 9.78 -10.87 -10.65
C LEU A 91 11.17 -11.30 -11.13
N ARG A 92 11.30 -11.81 -12.35
CA ARG A 92 12.62 -12.12 -12.93
C ARG A 92 13.45 -10.86 -13.11
N TYR A 93 12.86 -9.78 -13.61
CA TYR A 93 13.58 -8.52 -13.75
C TYR A 93 14.03 -7.96 -12.39
N LEU A 94 13.14 -7.93 -11.39
CA LEU A 94 13.46 -7.51 -10.02
C LEU A 94 14.57 -8.35 -9.38
N HIS A 95 14.58 -9.66 -9.64
CA HIS A 95 15.52 -10.60 -9.04
C HIS A 95 16.89 -10.55 -9.71
N ASP A 96 16.92 -10.61 -11.04
CA ASP A 96 18.14 -10.88 -11.82
C ASP A 96 18.81 -9.62 -12.37
N LYS A 97 18.04 -8.53 -12.56
CA LYS A 97 18.49 -7.36 -13.34
C LYS A 97 18.44 -6.05 -12.58
N LEU A 98 17.41 -5.83 -11.75
CA LEU A 98 17.21 -4.55 -11.11
C LEU A 98 18.25 -4.33 -9.98
N PRO A 99 19.03 -3.23 -10.00
CA PRO A 99 19.97 -2.91 -8.95
C PRO A 99 19.30 -2.77 -7.58
N HIS A 100 19.95 -3.27 -6.55
CA HIS A 100 19.49 -3.19 -5.17
C HIS A 100 20.71 -3.05 -4.24
N VAL A 101 20.48 -2.60 -3.01
CA VAL A 101 21.50 -2.54 -1.95
C VAL A 101 20.98 -3.35 -0.78
N ARG A 102 21.67 -4.46 -0.46
CA ARG A 102 21.27 -5.34 0.68
C ARG A 102 19.80 -5.81 0.59
N GLY A 103 19.35 -6.10 -0.62
CA GLY A 103 17.97 -6.46 -0.95
C GLY A 103 16.97 -5.30 -1.07
N PHE A 104 17.32 -4.07 -0.68
CA PHE A 104 16.46 -2.90 -0.82
C PHE A 104 16.62 -2.21 -2.17
N TYR A 105 15.52 -1.62 -2.67
CA TYR A 105 15.48 -0.98 -3.97
C TYR A 105 15.43 0.55 -3.86
N TYR A 106 15.92 1.23 -4.90
CA TYR A 106 15.73 2.68 -5.06
C TYR A 106 14.26 3.01 -5.22
N HIS A 107 13.83 4.15 -4.66
CA HIS A 107 12.46 4.64 -4.74
C HIS A 107 12.03 4.82 -6.20
N PHE A 108 12.79 5.60 -6.96
CA PHE A 108 12.51 5.96 -8.35
C PHE A 108 13.57 5.43 -9.31
N LEU A 109 13.09 4.90 -10.43
CA LEU A 109 13.91 4.26 -11.44
C LEU A 109 13.49 4.71 -12.84
N ASP A 110 14.43 4.69 -13.78
CA ASP A 110 14.11 4.82 -15.20
C ASP A 110 13.50 3.51 -15.68
N MET A 111 12.28 3.59 -16.19
CA MET A 111 11.42 2.46 -16.51
C MET A 111 11.95 1.61 -17.67
N GLN A 112 12.86 2.14 -18.49
CA GLN A 112 13.48 1.41 -19.59
C GLN A 112 14.75 0.69 -19.14
N THR A 113 15.57 1.35 -18.33
CA THR A 113 16.93 0.89 -18.00
C THR A 113 17.06 0.28 -16.61
N GLY A 114 16.12 0.57 -15.70
CA GLY A 114 16.21 0.20 -14.28
C GLY A 114 17.24 1.00 -13.50
N GLN A 115 17.76 2.10 -14.06
CA GLN A 115 18.73 2.96 -13.39
C GLN A 115 18.04 3.90 -12.40
N ARG A 116 18.73 4.21 -11.29
CA ARG A 116 18.29 5.17 -10.28
C ARG A 116 18.03 6.55 -10.90
N VAL A 117 16.96 7.23 -10.47
CA VAL A 117 16.59 8.58 -10.94
C VAL A 117 16.59 9.59 -9.78
N TRP A 118 16.82 10.87 -10.09
CA TRP A 118 16.78 12.01 -9.17
C TRP A 118 17.63 11.89 -7.90
N ASN A 119 18.72 11.12 -7.94
CA ASN A 119 19.53 10.81 -6.77
C ASN A 119 18.68 10.31 -5.58
N CYS A 120 17.55 9.64 -5.85
CA CYS A 120 16.65 9.16 -4.81
C CYS A 120 17.34 8.12 -3.91
N GLU A 121 16.82 7.95 -2.71
CA GLU A 121 17.29 6.93 -1.77
C GLU A 121 16.93 5.51 -2.22
N VAL A 122 17.71 4.55 -1.75
CA VAL A 122 17.21 3.23 -1.43
C VAL A 122 16.18 3.41 -0.31
N SER A 123 14.90 3.15 -0.61
CA SER A 123 13.79 3.46 0.29
C SER A 123 13.31 2.20 1.01
N SER A 124 13.24 2.28 2.34
CA SER A 124 12.76 1.16 3.16
C SER A 124 11.26 0.94 3.01
N ILE A 125 10.45 2.01 2.97
CA ILE A 125 8.99 1.89 2.84
C ILE A 125 8.56 1.46 1.44
N ASP A 126 9.17 1.98 0.38
CA ASP A 126 8.81 1.61 -0.99
C ASP A 126 9.22 0.18 -1.30
N THR A 127 10.35 -0.28 -0.74
CA THR A 127 10.73 -1.70 -0.77
C THR A 127 9.70 -2.56 -0.03
N ALA A 128 9.20 -2.15 1.13
CA ALA A 128 8.17 -2.90 1.85
C ALA A 128 6.84 -2.98 1.07
N LEU A 129 6.42 -1.88 0.43
CA LEU A 129 5.22 -1.85 -0.43
C LEU A 129 5.40 -2.75 -1.67
N LEU A 130 6.59 -2.74 -2.29
CA LEU A 130 6.95 -3.69 -3.35
C LEU A 130 6.78 -5.13 -2.85
N LEU A 131 7.41 -5.47 -1.72
CA LEU A 131 7.41 -6.83 -1.18
C LEU A 131 6.02 -7.32 -0.79
N ALA A 132 5.12 -6.44 -0.35
CA ALA A 132 3.74 -6.83 -0.09
C ALA A 132 3.03 -7.33 -1.36
N GLY A 133 3.27 -6.68 -2.51
CA GLY A 133 2.83 -7.16 -3.82
C GLY A 133 3.50 -8.46 -4.25
N VAL A 134 4.81 -8.57 -4.05
CA VAL A 134 5.60 -9.78 -4.34
C VAL A 134 5.09 -10.98 -3.53
N LEU A 135 4.84 -10.79 -2.24
CA LEU A 135 4.32 -11.84 -1.35
C LEU A 135 2.84 -12.16 -1.65
N THR A 136 2.05 -11.20 -2.10
CA THR A 136 0.70 -11.48 -2.63
C THR A 136 0.79 -12.41 -3.84
N ALA A 137 1.65 -12.11 -4.81
CA ALA A 137 1.89 -12.96 -5.97
C ALA A 137 2.42 -14.35 -5.57
N ARG A 138 3.31 -14.41 -4.57
CA ARG A 138 3.81 -15.68 -3.98
C ARG A 138 2.66 -16.57 -3.53
N GLN A 139 1.72 -16.01 -2.75
CA GLN A 139 0.58 -16.75 -2.23
C GLN A 139 -0.44 -17.14 -3.30
N TYR A 140 -0.58 -16.32 -4.34
CA TYR A 140 -1.56 -16.51 -5.39
C TYR A 140 -1.11 -17.51 -6.48
N TYR A 141 0.20 -17.62 -6.71
CA TYR A 141 0.83 -18.53 -7.67
C TYR A 141 1.70 -19.59 -6.98
N ARG A 142 1.19 -20.24 -5.94
CA ARG A 142 1.88 -21.35 -5.24
C ARG A 142 2.22 -22.50 -6.19
N GLY A 143 3.32 -23.20 -5.90
CA GLY A 143 3.87 -24.31 -6.68
C GLY A 143 4.54 -23.89 -7.99
N SER A 144 4.81 -22.59 -8.17
CA SER A 144 5.33 -22.07 -9.43
C SER A 144 6.68 -21.35 -9.27
N GLU A 145 7.27 -20.96 -10.40
CA GLU A 145 8.47 -20.12 -10.39
C GLU A 145 8.24 -18.75 -9.74
N VAL A 146 7.02 -18.20 -9.84
CA VAL A 146 6.63 -16.96 -9.16
C VAL A 146 6.81 -17.09 -7.65
N GLU A 147 6.36 -18.20 -7.06
CA GLU A 147 6.55 -18.44 -5.62
C GLU A 147 8.03 -18.46 -5.24
N ARG A 148 8.85 -19.17 -6.01
CA ARG A 148 10.28 -19.31 -5.75
C ARG A 148 11.02 -17.97 -5.84
N LEU A 149 10.77 -17.19 -6.90
CA LEU A 149 11.37 -15.86 -7.07
C LEU A 149 10.91 -14.89 -5.98
N ALA A 150 9.62 -14.86 -5.69
CA ALA A 150 9.07 -13.99 -4.65
C ALA A 150 9.64 -14.31 -3.26
N THR A 151 9.84 -15.60 -2.96
CA THR A 151 10.48 -16.05 -1.71
C THR A 151 11.90 -15.51 -1.61
N ARG A 152 12.72 -15.71 -2.66
CA ARG A 152 14.10 -15.19 -2.69
C ARG A 152 14.18 -13.66 -2.61
N LEU A 153 13.24 -12.95 -3.24
CA LEU A 153 13.16 -11.50 -3.19
C LEU A 153 12.85 -10.98 -1.79
N TYR A 154 12.06 -11.70 -1.00
CA TYR A 154 11.79 -11.34 0.39
C TYR A 154 12.97 -11.70 1.31
N GLU A 155 13.49 -12.92 1.17
CA GLU A 155 14.57 -13.45 2.01
C GLU A 155 15.91 -12.73 1.84
N ARG A 156 16.15 -12.05 0.71
CA ARG A 156 17.39 -11.31 0.48
C ARG A 156 17.48 -9.97 1.22
N VAL A 157 16.37 -9.50 1.80
CA VAL A 157 16.27 -8.14 2.36
C VAL A 157 16.85 -8.14 3.75
N ASP A 158 17.93 -7.38 3.93
CA ASP A 158 18.68 -7.28 5.19
C ASP A 158 18.06 -6.23 6.12
N TRP A 159 16.95 -6.56 6.78
CA TRP A 159 16.20 -5.57 7.56
C TRP A 159 16.99 -5.01 8.74
N ASP A 160 17.90 -5.79 9.33
CA ASP A 160 18.77 -5.31 10.41
C ASP A 160 19.79 -4.28 9.91
N TRP A 161 20.34 -4.45 8.70
CA TRP A 161 21.18 -3.41 8.07
C TRP A 161 20.45 -2.07 7.98
N MET A 162 19.15 -2.07 7.64
CA MET A 162 18.35 -0.84 7.55
C MET A 162 18.03 -0.20 8.92
N ARG A 163 18.32 -0.87 10.05
CA ARG A 163 18.31 -0.21 11.35
C ARG A 163 19.50 0.73 11.53
N ASN A 164 20.60 0.52 10.79
CA ASN A 164 21.84 1.27 10.97
C ASN A 164 22.25 1.35 12.45
N GLY A 165 22.24 0.22 13.16
CA GLY A 165 22.53 0.11 14.60
C GLY A 165 21.51 0.74 15.56
N GLY A 166 20.50 1.45 15.06
CA GLY A 166 19.48 2.11 15.88
C GLY A 166 18.33 1.19 16.31
N GLN A 167 17.38 1.75 17.06
CA GLN A 167 16.24 1.02 17.62
C GLN A 167 15.07 0.84 16.65
N THR A 168 14.91 1.77 15.71
CA THR A 168 13.88 1.81 14.65
C THR A 168 14.50 1.58 13.26
N LEU A 169 13.74 1.57 12.18
CA LEU A 169 14.30 1.54 10.80
C LEU A 169 14.57 2.95 10.29
N THR A 170 15.64 3.16 9.52
CA THR A 170 15.85 4.43 8.80
C THR A 170 14.87 4.52 7.62
N MET A 171 14.58 5.74 7.17
CA MET A 171 13.73 5.94 5.98
C MET A 171 14.43 5.54 4.67
N GLY A 172 15.77 5.56 4.64
CA GLY A 172 16.51 5.10 3.48
C GLY A 172 18.02 5.27 3.61
N TRP A 173 18.68 5.05 2.49
CA TRP A 173 20.13 5.14 2.32
C TRP A 173 20.48 5.69 0.94
N ARG A 174 21.57 6.44 0.83
CA ARG A 174 22.10 6.98 -0.43
C ARG A 174 23.59 6.64 -0.59
N PRO A 175 24.05 6.28 -1.81
CA PRO A 175 25.47 6.10 -2.10
C PRO A 175 26.32 7.31 -1.72
N GLU A 176 25.79 8.51 -1.88
CA GLU A 176 26.53 9.75 -1.69
C GLU A 176 26.73 10.12 -0.21
N GLY A 177 25.84 9.64 0.68
CA GLY A 177 25.75 10.16 2.05
C GLY A 177 25.45 9.12 3.13
N GLY A 178 25.34 7.85 2.78
CA GLY A 178 24.98 6.80 3.73
C GLY A 178 23.50 6.84 4.11
N PHE A 179 23.19 6.44 5.34
CA PHE A 179 21.81 6.37 5.84
C PHE A 179 21.21 7.76 6.03
N LEU A 180 19.93 7.91 5.66
CA LEU A 180 19.18 9.12 5.95
C LEU A 180 19.01 9.30 7.47
N PRO A 181 19.05 10.54 7.98
CA PRO A 181 18.87 10.80 9.40
C PRO A 181 17.42 10.53 9.86
N ALA A 182 16.45 10.66 8.96
CA ALA A 182 15.04 10.41 9.25
C ALA A 182 14.77 8.91 9.48
N ARG A 183 13.90 8.62 10.45
CA ARG A 183 13.59 7.26 10.90
C ARG A 183 12.08 7.05 10.96
N TRP A 184 11.65 5.81 10.86
CA TRP A 184 10.27 5.42 11.09
C TRP A 184 9.99 5.29 12.59
N ASP A 185 10.06 6.39 13.33
CA ASP A 185 9.99 6.43 14.80
C ASP A 185 8.74 7.13 15.35
N GLY A 186 7.80 7.54 14.49
CA GLY A 186 6.49 8.09 14.86
C GLY A 186 5.40 7.57 13.93
N TYR A 187 4.16 7.48 14.44
CA TYR A 187 3.03 6.89 13.72
C TYR A 187 2.84 7.46 12.31
N SER A 188 2.84 6.57 11.31
CA SER A 188 2.68 6.90 9.89
C SER A 188 2.24 5.64 9.10
N GLU A 189 2.46 5.60 7.78
CA GLU A 189 2.17 4.47 6.88
C GLU A 189 2.97 3.17 7.14
N HIS A 190 3.97 3.20 8.03
CA HIS A 190 5.05 2.23 8.12
C HIS A 190 4.76 0.90 8.84
N MET A 191 3.53 0.63 9.30
CA MET A 191 3.24 -0.59 10.07
C MET A 191 3.59 -1.87 9.29
N LEU A 192 3.25 -1.92 7.99
CA LEU A 192 3.59 -3.00 7.08
C LEU A 192 5.10 -3.22 6.96
N LEU A 193 5.89 -2.15 6.92
CA LEU A 193 7.36 -2.21 6.88
C LEU A 193 7.89 -3.00 8.09
N TYR A 194 7.43 -2.66 9.29
CA TYR A 194 7.86 -3.36 10.50
C TYR A 194 7.36 -4.80 10.54
N LEU A 195 6.13 -5.09 10.13
CA LEU A 195 5.61 -6.46 10.11
C LEU A 195 6.42 -7.34 9.15
N LEU A 196 6.80 -6.84 7.97
CA LEU A 196 7.66 -7.55 7.04
C LEU A 196 9.07 -7.75 7.58
N ALA A 197 9.63 -6.74 8.25
CA ALA A 197 10.95 -6.83 8.86
C ALA A 197 11.00 -7.82 10.03
N LEU A 198 9.98 -7.83 10.88
CA LEU A 198 9.83 -8.77 12.00
C LEU A 198 9.58 -10.20 11.52
N GLY A 199 8.82 -10.36 10.44
CA GLY A 199 8.48 -11.66 9.86
C GLY A 199 9.58 -12.26 8.97
N SER A 200 10.71 -11.57 8.78
CA SER A 200 11.77 -12.04 7.89
C SER A 200 12.44 -13.30 8.44
N PRO A 201 12.52 -14.40 7.66
CA PRO A 201 13.13 -15.64 8.14
C PRO A 201 14.66 -15.64 8.10
N THR A 202 15.28 -14.65 7.45
CA THR A 202 16.74 -14.61 7.18
C THR A 202 17.43 -13.44 7.87
N HIS A 203 16.82 -12.26 7.83
CA HIS A 203 17.38 -11.03 8.42
C HIS A 203 16.33 -10.29 9.25
N PRO A 204 15.74 -10.92 10.28
CA PRO A 204 14.72 -10.27 11.09
C PRO A 204 15.31 -9.13 11.93
N ILE A 205 14.51 -8.08 12.13
CA ILE A 205 14.78 -7.12 13.21
C ILE A 205 14.34 -7.69 14.57
N PRO A 206 15.00 -7.30 15.67
CA PRO A 206 14.57 -7.65 17.03
C PRO A 206 13.10 -7.26 17.31
N PRO A 207 12.30 -8.12 17.97
CA PRO A 207 10.90 -7.82 18.31
C PRO A 207 10.69 -6.50 19.08
N ALA A 208 11.66 -6.12 19.91
CA ALA A 208 11.66 -4.86 20.65
C ALA A 208 11.55 -3.62 19.73
N THR A 209 12.00 -3.71 18.47
CA THR A 209 11.89 -2.62 17.49
C THR A 209 10.45 -2.16 17.26
N TRP A 210 9.45 -3.04 17.38
CA TRP A 210 8.03 -2.64 17.31
C TRP A 210 7.62 -1.64 18.39
N GLN A 211 8.26 -1.72 19.56
CA GLN A 211 7.96 -0.90 20.74
C GLN A 211 8.62 0.48 20.70
N HIS A 212 9.60 0.69 19.80
CA HIS A 212 10.44 1.88 19.81
C HIS A 212 9.92 3.07 18.98
N TRP A 213 8.93 2.87 18.10
CA TRP A 213 8.28 3.99 17.41
C TRP A 213 7.09 4.53 18.21
N LYS A 214 6.90 5.84 18.19
CA LYS A 214 5.96 6.57 19.03
C LYS A 214 4.53 6.49 18.46
N ARG A 215 3.58 6.17 19.33
CA ARG A 215 2.13 6.23 19.04
C ARG A 215 1.61 7.64 19.34
N GLU A 216 2.22 8.62 18.70
CA GLU A 216 1.96 10.05 18.91
C GLU A 216 2.04 10.82 17.59
N PRO A 217 1.33 11.95 17.45
CA PRO A 217 0.40 12.51 18.43
C PRO A 217 -0.94 11.75 18.47
N VAL A 218 -1.58 11.71 19.65
CA VAL A 218 -2.99 11.33 19.80
C VAL A 218 -3.78 12.63 19.87
N ILE A 219 -4.76 12.81 18.98
CA ILE A 219 -5.63 13.99 19.00
C ILE A 219 -7.08 13.60 19.16
N THR A 220 -7.91 14.57 19.56
CA THR A 220 -9.37 14.43 19.52
C THR A 220 -9.95 15.46 18.56
N TYR A 221 -10.72 14.99 17.57
CA TYR A 221 -11.43 15.86 16.63
C TYR A 221 -12.84 15.35 16.39
N ALA A 222 -13.84 16.23 16.45
CA ALA A 222 -15.25 15.89 16.30
C ALA A 222 -15.67 14.65 17.13
N GLY A 223 -15.24 14.63 18.40
CA GLY A 223 -15.51 13.55 19.36
C GLY A 223 -14.80 12.22 19.11
N LYS A 224 -13.79 12.19 18.23
CA LYS A 224 -13.01 10.97 17.90
C LYS A 224 -11.57 11.15 18.32
N THR A 225 -11.08 10.23 19.16
CA THR A 225 -9.70 10.21 19.64
C THR A 225 -8.90 9.14 18.91
N TYR A 226 -7.78 9.51 18.29
CA TYR A 226 -7.00 8.61 17.42
C TYR A 226 -5.54 9.06 17.29
N LEU A 227 -4.65 8.12 16.98
CA LEU A 227 -3.28 8.35 16.52
C LEU A 227 -3.32 9.10 15.21
N GLN A 228 -2.70 10.26 15.14
CA GLN A 228 -2.85 11.19 14.03
C GLN A 228 -1.62 11.19 13.14
N CYS A 229 -1.87 11.11 11.84
CA CYS A 229 -0.92 11.50 10.81
C CYS A 229 -1.72 12.19 9.69
N PRO A 230 -1.44 13.45 9.30
CA PRO A 230 -2.40 14.26 8.55
C PRO A 230 -2.85 13.67 7.20
N PRO A 231 -1.95 13.18 6.32
CA PRO A 231 -2.36 12.60 5.05
C PRO A 231 -3.09 11.27 5.25
N LEU A 232 -4.29 11.14 4.69
CA LEU A 232 -5.16 10.00 4.98
C LEU A 232 -4.59 8.63 4.54
N PHE A 233 -3.67 8.61 3.57
CA PHE A 233 -3.04 7.38 3.09
C PHE A 233 -2.27 6.61 4.17
N THR A 234 -1.79 7.31 5.21
CA THR A 234 -1.07 6.71 6.33
C THR A 234 -1.92 5.74 7.13
N HIS A 235 -3.23 5.95 7.15
CA HIS A 235 -4.24 5.07 7.73
C HIS A 235 -4.72 3.96 6.78
N GLN A 236 -4.17 3.87 5.56
CA GLN A 236 -4.70 3.03 4.49
C GLN A 236 -3.67 2.02 3.97
N TYR A 237 -2.43 2.44 3.71
CA TYR A 237 -1.45 1.63 2.98
C TYR A 237 -1.16 0.29 3.64
N SER A 238 -0.84 0.29 4.94
CA SER A 238 -0.59 -0.96 5.67
C SER A 238 -1.81 -1.89 5.68
N HIS A 239 -3.01 -1.32 5.75
CA HIS A 239 -4.25 -2.09 5.77
C HIS A 239 -4.56 -2.76 4.42
N ALA A 240 -3.97 -2.29 3.31
CA ALA A 240 -4.15 -2.88 1.98
C ALA A 240 -3.69 -4.33 1.88
N TRP A 241 -2.74 -4.75 2.72
CA TRP A 241 -2.23 -6.11 2.75
C TRP A 241 -2.41 -6.81 4.10
N VAL A 242 -2.56 -6.06 5.18
CA VAL A 242 -2.69 -6.62 6.53
C VAL A 242 -4.10 -6.38 7.05
N ASP A 243 -4.79 -7.46 7.39
CA ASP A 243 -6.08 -7.40 8.05
C ASP A 243 -5.90 -7.12 9.55
N PHE A 244 -5.99 -5.84 9.91
CA PHE A 244 -5.91 -5.40 11.30
C PHE A 244 -7.21 -5.59 12.09
N ARG A 245 -8.29 -6.11 11.49
CA ARG A 245 -9.54 -6.36 12.24
C ARG A 245 -9.28 -7.38 13.33
N HIS A 246 -9.75 -7.09 14.53
CA HIS A 246 -9.56 -7.94 15.72
C HIS A 246 -8.08 -8.11 16.13
N GLN A 247 -7.18 -7.26 15.62
CA GLN A 247 -5.78 -7.21 16.00
C GLN A 247 -5.53 -5.93 16.81
N ARG A 248 -4.83 -6.06 17.94
CA ARG A 248 -4.38 -4.93 18.77
C ARG A 248 -3.06 -5.27 19.44
N ASP A 249 -2.30 -4.25 19.77
CA ASP A 249 -1.15 -4.37 20.67
C ASP A 249 -1.43 -3.65 22.00
N ALA A 250 -0.39 -3.43 22.80
CA ALA A 250 -0.48 -2.72 24.07
C ALA A 250 -0.83 -1.22 23.91
N PHE A 251 -0.71 -0.66 22.70
CA PHE A 251 -0.85 0.78 22.45
C PHE A 251 -2.17 1.11 21.75
N ALA A 252 -2.56 0.33 20.75
CA ALA A 252 -3.72 0.66 19.93
C ALA A 252 -4.41 -0.55 19.29
N ASP A 253 -5.71 -0.38 19.04
CA ASP A 253 -6.43 -1.10 17.99
C ASP A 253 -6.27 -0.31 16.68
N TYR A 254 -5.40 -0.77 15.79
CA TYR A 254 -5.07 -0.05 14.56
C TYR A 254 -6.22 0.00 13.55
N TRP A 255 -7.10 -1.01 13.55
CA TRP A 255 -8.29 -0.98 12.71
C TRP A 255 -9.24 0.11 13.17
N GLN A 256 -9.59 0.09 14.47
CA GLN A 256 -10.47 1.10 15.05
C GLN A 256 -9.85 2.50 14.94
N ASN A 257 -8.54 2.63 15.13
CA ASN A 257 -7.81 3.88 14.94
C ASN A 257 -8.02 4.46 13.54
N SER A 258 -7.78 3.66 12.49
CA SER A 258 -7.93 4.11 11.10
C SER A 258 -9.38 4.42 10.73
N VAL A 259 -10.36 3.72 11.31
CA VAL A 259 -11.80 4.06 11.18
C VAL A 259 -12.09 5.42 11.81
N LEU A 260 -11.63 5.66 13.04
CA LEU A 260 -11.81 6.93 13.74
C LEU A 260 -11.12 8.08 13.01
N ALA A 261 -9.87 7.89 12.58
CA ALA A 261 -9.11 8.85 11.80
C ALA A 261 -9.83 9.24 10.50
N THR A 262 -10.34 8.24 9.77
CA THR A 262 -11.12 8.45 8.55
C THR A 262 -12.38 9.27 8.78
N LEU A 263 -13.15 8.94 9.83
CA LEU A 263 -14.39 9.64 10.14
C LEU A 263 -14.12 11.07 10.65
N ALA A 264 -13.04 11.25 11.42
CA ALA A 264 -12.57 12.57 11.84
C ALA A 264 -12.13 13.41 10.65
N HIS A 265 -11.35 12.83 9.73
CA HIS A 265 -10.90 13.48 8.50
C HIS A 265 -12.07 13.89 7.61
N ARG A 266 -13.11 13.05 7.48
CA ARG A 266 -14.33 13.41 6.76
C ARG A 266 -15.01 14.64 7.34
N GLN A 267 -15.16 14.68 8.67
CA GLN A 267 -15.75 15.83 9.35
C GLN A 267 -14.88 17.06 9.15
N PHE A 268 -13.57 16.92 9.33
CA PHE A 268 -12.59 17.98 9.12
C PHE A 268 -12.67 18.59 7.71
N CYS A 269 -12.76 17.76 6.67
CA CYS A 269 -12.98 18.25 5.31
C CYS A 269 -14.28 19.07 5.22
N CYS A 270 -15.38 18.62 5.83
CA CYS A 270 -16.63 19.39 5.83
C CYS A 270 -16.47 20.74 6.53
N ASP A 271 -15.77 20.76 7.67
CA ASP A 271 -15.54 21.96 8.48
C ASP A 271 -14.65 23.00 7.76
N ILE A 272 -13.80 22.56 6.83
CA ILE A 272 -12.99 23.47 5.98
C ILE A 272 -13.61 23.74 4.59
N GLY A 273 -14.89 23.40 4.39
CA GLY A 273 -15.67 23.81 3.21
C GLY A 273 -15.91 22.74 2.13
N TYR A 274 -15.50 21.49 2.35
CA TYR A 274 -15.83 20.37 1.43
C TYR A 274 -17.27 19.91 1.64
N ARG A 275 -17.82 19.16 0.68
CA ARG A 275 -19.18 18.62 0.78
C ARG A 275 -19.16 17.23 1.38
N THR A 276 -20.25 16.85 2.04
CA THR A 276 -20.42 15.54 2.68
C THR A 276 -20.29 14.34 1.73
N ASN A 277 -20.55 14.55 0.44
CA ASN A 277 -20.42 13.58 -0.65
C ASN A 277 -19.20 13.81 -1.56
N LEU A 278 -18.41 14.85 -1.31
CA LEU A 278 -17.22 15.21 -2.09
C LEU A 278 -16.16 15.76 -1.13
N TRP A 279 -15.36 14.84 -0.58
CA TRP A 279 -14.36 15.11 0.46
C TRP A 279 -13.17 14.16 0.29
N GLY A 280 -12.12 14.39 1.09
CA GLY A 280 -10.96 13.53 1.19
C GLY A 280 -9.74 14.19 0.57
N ILE A 281 -8.73 14.42 1.41
CA ILE A 281 -7.44 14.94 1.00
C ILE A 281 -6.34 14.04 1.55
N THR A 282 -5.35 13.78 0.72
CA THR A 282 -4.16 13.00 1.06
C THR A 282 -3.06 13.36 0.08
N ALA A 283 -1.80 13.06 0.41
CA ALA A 283 -0.67 13.42 -0.42
C ALA A 283 -0.90 13.10 -1.92
N SER A 284 -0.80 14.13 -2.77
CA SER A 284 -1.08 14.01 -4.20
C SER A 284 -0.51 15.19 -5.00
N ASP A 285 -0.64 15.10 -6.32
CA ASP A 285 -0.39 16.22 -7.22
C ASP A 285 -1.43 17.33 -7.04
N SER A 286 -0.98 18.56 -7.28
CA SER A 286 -1.72 19.81 -7.28
C SER A 286 -1.28 20.66 -8.48
N PRO A 287 -2.01 21.73 -8.84
CA PRO A 287 -1.57 22.69 -9.86
C PRO A 287 -0.19 23.30 -9.58
N THR A 288 0.25 23.34 -8.32
CA THR A 288 1.54 23.89 -7.89
C THR A 288 2.61 22.83 -7.60
N GLY A 289 2.36 21.56 -7.92
CA GLY A 289 3.28 20.45 -7.67
C GLY A 289 2.75 19.42 -6.67
N TYR A 290 3.61 18.55 -6.16
CA TYR A 290 3.20 17.51 -5.20
C TYR A 290 3.07 18.07 -3.78
N VAL A 291 1.96 17.80 -3.12
CA VAL A 291 1.66 18.33 -1.77
C VAL A 291 1.22 17.20 -0.84
N ALA A 292 1.88 17.09 0.31
CA ALA A 292 1.52 16.14 1.37
C ALA A 292 0.42 16.70 2.29
N TRP A 293 -0.73 17.05 1.72
CA TRP A 293 -1.80 17.69 2.48
C TRP A 293 -2.65 16.70 3.29
N GLY A 294 -3.29 17.23 4.32
CA GLY A 294 -4.11 16.44 5.22
C GLY A 294 -4.64 17.23 6.42
N GLY A 295 -5.08 16.49 7.41
CA GLY A 295 -5.48 17.03 8.70
C GLY A 295 -6.50 16.15 9.42
N PRO A 296 -7.00 16.62 10.58
CA PRO A 296 -6.62 17.82 11.34
C PRO A 296 -5.29 17.67 12.13
N PRO A 297 -4.55 18.76 12.43
CA PRO A 297 -4.79 20.13 11.96
C PRO A 297 -4.55 20.28 10.45
N LYS A 298 -5.11 21.34 9.86
CA LYS A 298 -4.96 21.64 8.43
C LYS A 298 -3.49 21.84 8.11
N THR A 299 -2.94 21.02 7.20
CA THR A 299 -1.63 21.29 6.63
C THR A 299 -1.67 22.57 5.76
N PRO A 300 -0.56 23.29 5.57
CA PRO A 300 -0.51 24.40 4.63
C PRO A 300 -0.98 23.98 3.22
N ASN A 301 -1.43 24.96 2.43
CA ASN A 301 -1.72 24.81 1.00
C ASN A 301 -2.89 23.87 0.61
N VAL A 302 -3.80 23.53 1.52
CA VAL A 302 -5.08 22.91 1.11
C VAL A 302 -5.88 23.96 0.34
N ASP A 303 -6.09 23.69 -0.95
CA ASP A 303 -6.58 24.62 -1.97
C ASP A 303 -8.00 24.29 -2.49
N GLY A 304 -8.64 23.26 -1.94
CA GLY A 304 -9.94 22.76 -2.39
C GLY A 304 -9.85 21.51 -3.28
N THR A 305 -8.64 21.03 -3.58
CA THR A 305 -8.44 19.76 -4.30
C THR A 305 -9.06 18.58 -3.55
N VAL A 306 -9.74 17.71 -4.28
CA VAL A 306 -10.26 16.44 -3.76
C VAL A 306 -9.42 15.31 -4.33
N VAL A 307 -8.97 14.40 -3.47
CA VAL A 307 -8.12 13.28 -3.87
C VAL A 307 -8.90 11.97 -3.79
N PRO A 308 -9.31 11.37 -4.92
CA PRO A 308 -10.26 10.25 -4.91
C PRO A 308 -9.81 9.03 -4.08
N CYS A 309 -8.50 8.74 -4.02
CA CYS A 309 -7.99 7.62 -3.23
C CYS A 309 -8.16 7.83 -1.71
N ALA A 310 -8.25 9.07 -1.23
CA ALA A 310 -8.50 9.38 0.17
C ALA A 310 -9.86 8.83 0.62
N ALA A 311 -10.96 9.21 -0.03
CA ALA A 311 -12.30 8.79 0.39
C ALA A 311 -12.68 7.37 -0.06
N ARG A 312 -12.03 6.82 -1.11
CA ARG A 312 -12.42 5.54 -1.71
C ARG A 312 -12.08 4.32 -0.85
N LEU A 313 -11.03 4.39 -0.03
CA LEU A 313 -10.64 3.33 0.90
C LEU A 313 -11.37 3.45 2.26
N CYS A 314 -12.39 4.30 2.38
CA CYS A 314 -12.87 4.75 3.68
C CYS A 314 -14.31 4.35 4.03
N ARG A 315 -14.99 3.55 3.21
CA ARG A 315 -16.28 2.98 3.63
C ARG A 315 -16.06 1.61 4.29
N PRO A 316 -16.49 1.37 5.55
CA PRO A 316 -16.19 0.15 6.32
C PRO A 316 -16.49 -1.19 5.62
N ARG A 317 -17.44 -1.21 4.67
CA ARG A 317 -17.81 -2.39 3.87
C ARG A 317 -16.99 -2.60 2.61
N TRP A 318 -16.24 -1.60 2.18
CA TRP A 318 -15.56 -1.56 0.88
C TRP A 318 -14.06 -1.71 0.99
N VAL A 319 -13.51 -1.64 2.21
CA VAL A 319 -12.09 -1.40 2.38
C VAL A 319 -11.24 -2.60 1.95
N PHE A 320 -11.61 -3.86 2.25
CA PHE A 320 -10.69 -4.96 1.96
C PHE A 320 -11.42 -6.21 1.48
N TRP A 321 -11.63 -6.27 0.17
CA TRP A 321 -11.64 -7.55 -0.56
C TRP A 321 -10.22 -7.87 -1.03
N ALA A 322 -9.25 -7.85 -0.10
CA ALA A 322 -8.00 -8.57 -0.31
C ALA A 322 -8.37 -10.06 -0.35
N VAL A 323 -7.89 -10.74 -1.39
CA VAL A 323 -8.08 -12.16 -1.71
C VAL A 323 -8.24 -13.00 -0.44
N ARG A 324 -9.48 -13.45 -0.14
CA ARG A 324 -9.64 -14.62 0.74
C ARG A 324 -9.07 -15.80 -0.04
N PRO A 325 -8.04 -16.52 0.45
CA PRO A 325 -7.72 -17.81 -0.11
C PRO A 325 -8.98 -18.65 -0.02
N LYS A 326 -9.52 -19.11 -1.15
CA LYS A 326 -10.54 -20.17 -1.14
C LYS A 326 -9.95 -21.29 -0.29
N ARG A 327 -10.46 -21.48 0.93
CA ARG A 327 -10.35 -22.75 1.63
C ARG A 327 -11.02 -23.77 0.71
N ARG A 328 -10.23 -24.42 -0.15
CA ARG A 328 -10.62 -25.69 -0.74
C ARG A 328 -10.60 -26.70 0.39
N SER A 329 -11.72 -26.80 1.11
CA SER A 329 -12.03 -28.01 1.87
C SER A 329 -12.16 -29.14 0.88
N ARG A 330 -11.22 -30.07 0.86
CA ARG A 330 -11.41 -31.35 0.18
C ARG A 330 -10.54 -32.45 0.80
N TRP A 331 -11.25 -33.42 1.37
CA TRP A 331 -10.92 -34.82 1.64
C TRP A 331 -10.12 -35.16 2.91
N ALA A 332 -10.81 -35.79 3.88
CA ALA A 332 -10.67 -37.23 4.16
C ALA A 332 -11.66 -37.67 5.27
N ASN A 333 -12.64 -38.51 4.91
CA ASN A 333 -13.05 -39.72 5.64
C ASN A 333 -14.35 -40.27 5.03
N ARG A 334 -14.17 -41.10 3.99
CA ARG A 334 -15.07 -42.22 3.70
C ARG A 334 -14.34 -43.49 4.12
N THR A 335 -14.77 -44.05 5.23
CA THR A 335 -14.63 -45.48 5.58
C THR A 335 -15.89 -45.87 6.35
N ARG A 336 -16.88 -46.36 5.62
CA ARG A 336 -17.62 -47.61 5.84
C ARG A 336 -18.40 -47.93 4.58
#